data_AF-A0A401ZPD0-F1
#
_entry.id   AF-A0A401ZPD0-F1
#
_cell.length_a   1.000
_cell.length_b   1.000
_cell.length_c   1.000
_cell.angle_alpha   90.00
_cell.angle_beta   90.00
_cell.angle_gamma   90.00
#
_symmetry.space_group_name_H-M   'P 1'
#
loop_
_entity.id
_entity.type
_entity.pdbx_description
1 polymer ?
#
loop_
_entity_poly.entity_id
_entity_poly.type
_entity_poly.pdbx_seq_one_letter_code
_entity_poly.pdbx_strand_id
1 'polypeptide(L)'
;MAEGILFASTNPGCYALGSALGPDIVNGQALEVFLGGHWVAGRVRHSRQPVDVPNLGTQSAGTYNTVATDEDTVTEASEESFPASDAPAWAGMRDQFAHDQDAVKTSNGLFFVSDEDGSICGLCVGMKVRSK
;
A
#
# COMPACT_ATOMS: atom_id res chain seq x y z
N MET A 1 -24.25 15.94 -9.18
CA MET A 1 -22.91 15.95 -8.55
C MET A 1 -23.04 16.23 -7.07
N ALA A 2 -22.69 15.27 -6.23
CA ALA A 2 -22.64 15.45 -4.78
C ALA A 2 -21.17 15.48 -4.34
N GLU A 3 -20.73 16.60 -3.76
CA GLU A 3 -19.40 16.75 -3.17
C GLU A 3 -19.46 16.45 -1.67
N GLY A 4 -18.46 15.75 -1.14
CA GLY A 4 -18.41 15.38 0.26
C GLY A 4 -17.04 14.92 0.71
N ILE A 5 -16.97 14.57 1.99
CA ILE A 5 -15.79 13.96 2.61
C ILE A 5 -16.05 12.46 2.77
N LEU A 6 -15.04 11.62 2.60
CA LEU A 6 -15.13 10.20 2.89
C LEU A 6 -15.13 9.94 4.40
N PHE A 7 -16.07 9.14 4.85
CA PHE A 7 -16.16 8.63 6.22
C PHE A 7 -16.03 7.12 6.21
N ALA A 8 -15.55 6.55 7.31
CA ALA A 8 -15.70 5.13 7.54
C ALA A 8 -17.21 4.82 7.61
N SER A 9 -17.68 3.92 6.76
CA SER A 9 -19.07 3.48 6.78
C SER A 9 -19.34 2.62 8.02
N THR A 10 -20.62 2.47 8.38
CA THR A 10 -21.05 1.42 9.30
C THR A 10 -20.76 0.01 8.77
N ASN A 11 -20.61 -0.14 7.44
CA ASN A 11 -20.21 -1.38 6.82
C ASN A 11 -18.67 -1.53 6.87
N PRO A 12 -18.15 -2.59 7.53
CA PRO A 12 -16.71 -2.75 7.72
C PRO A 12 -16.00 -2.92 6.36
N GLY A 13 -14.95 -2.12 6.14
CA GLY A 13 -14.19 -2.10 4.89
C GLY A 13 -14.77 -1.20 3.80
N CYS A 14 -15.91 -0.55 4.06
CA CYS A 14 -16.54 0.40 3.13
C CYS A 14 -16.32 1.85 3.57
N TYR A 15 -16.39 2.75 2.58
CA TYR A 15 -16.42 4.19 2.81
C TYR A 15 -17.80 4.73 2.46
N ALA A 16 -18.27 5.71 3.23
CA ALA A 16 -19.52 6.43 2.98
C ALA A 16 -19.23 7.88 2.61
N LEU A 17 -20.05 8.46 1.73
CA LEU A 17 -19.88 9.84 1.27
C LEU A 17 -20.64 10.82 2.18
N GLY A 18 -19.95 11.86 2.64
CA GLY A 18 -20.51 12.98 3.40
C GLY A 18 -20.75 12.71 4.89
N SER A 19 -21.10 11.49 5.28
CA SER A 19 -21.21 11.07 6.69
C SER A 19 -21.06 9.55 6.82
N ALA A 20 -20.86 9.04 8.04
CA ALA A 20 -20.80 7.58 8.30
C ALA A 20 -22.11 6.83 7.99
N LEU A 21 -23.24 7.55 7.91
CA LEU A 21 -24.57 7.04 7.51
C LEU A 21 -24.91 7.40 6.05
N GLY A 22 -23.94 7.98 5.33
CA GLY A 22 -24.10 8.38 3.94
C GLY A 22 -24.16 7.18 2.99
N PRO A 23 -24.35 7.44 1.68
CA PRO A 23 -24.30 6.38 0.68
C PRO A 23 -22.91 5.77 0.63
N ASP A 24 -22.87 4.44 0.67
CA ASP A 24 -21.63 3.69 0.55
C ASP A 24 -21.05 3.81 -0.86
N ILE A 25 -19.73 3.96 -0.90
CA ILE A 25 -18.94 3.93 -2.12
C ILE A 25 -18.83 2.48 -2.58
N VAL A 26 -19.26 2.22 -3.81
CA VAL A 26 -19.25 0.87 -4.40
C VAL A 26 -18.12 0.67 -5.40
N ASN A 27 -17.70 -0.58 -5.58
CA ASN A 27 -16.73 -0.95 -6.62
C ASN A 27 -17.27 -0.58 -8.02
N GLY A 28 -16.42 0.06 -8.82
CA GLY A 28 -16.73 0.55 -10.15
C GLY A 28 -17.35 1.96 -10.17
N GLN A 29 -17.67 2.54 -9.01
CA GLN A 29 -18.24 3.89 -8.95
C GLN A 29 -17.24 4.92 -9.49
N ALA A 30 -17.71 5.74 -10.44
CA ALA A 30 -16.95 6.88 -10.93
C ALA A 30 -17.03 8.02 -9.92
N LEU A 31 -15.87 8.52 -9.51
CA LEU A 31 -15.78 9.66 -8.62
C LEU A 31 -14.54 10.49 -8.95
N GLU A 32 -14.53 11.71 -8.45
CA GLU A 32 -13.36 12.57 -8.51
C GLU A 32 -12.81 12.79 -7.10
N VAL A 33 -11.50 12.62 -6.94
CA VAL A 33 -10.78 12.82 -5.67
C VAL A 33 -10.00 14.12 -5.75
N PHE A 34 -10.01 14.91 -4.68
CA PHE A 34 -9.20 16.13 -4.60
C PHE A 34 -7.80 15.80 -4.09
N LEU A 35 -6.81 15.84 -4.98
CA LEU A 35 -5.41 15.53 -4.70
C LEU A 35 -4.54 16.68 -5.20
N GLY A 36 -3.57 17.14 -4.41
CA GLY A 36 -2.61 18.16 -4.85
C GLY A 36 -3.24 19.47 -5.37
N GLY A 37 -4.42 19.86 -4.87
CA GLY A 37 -5.10 21.10 -5.26
C GLY A 37 -5.99 21.00 -6.52
N HIS A 38 -6.15 19.82 -7.12
CA HIS A 38 -6.99 19.60 -8.29
C HIS A 38 -7.88 18.36 -8.14
N TRP A 39 -8.92 18.28 -8.97
CA TRP A 39 -9.84 17.15 -9.00
C TRP A 39 -9.36 16.12 -10.02
N VAL A 40 -9.09 14.90 -9.55
CA VAL A 40 -8.67 13.78 -10.37
C VAL A 40 -9.84 12.84 -10.58
N ALA A 41 -10.24 12.62 -11.83
CA ALA A 41 -11.32 11.71 -12.18
C ALA A 41 -10.84 10.26 -12.21
N GLY A 42 -11.67 9.36 -11.74
CA GLY A 42 -11.35 7.95 -11.76
C GLY A 42 -12.45 7.07 -11.20
N ARG A 43 -12.08 5.84 -10.86
CA ARG A 43 -13.01 4.82 -10.40
C ARG A 43 -12.52 4.13 -9.15
N VAL A 44 -13.47 3.77 -8.31
CA VAL A 44 -13.19 2.95 -7.14
C VAL A 44 -13.10 1.49 -7.54
N ARG A 45 -12.12 0.80 -6.99
CA ARG A 45 -11.89 -0.62 -7.15
C ARG A 45 -11.74 -1.25 -5.78
N HIS A 46 -12.00 -2.53 -5.72
CA HIS A 46 -11.90 -3.30 -4.50
C HIS A 46 -10.82 -4.35 -4.67
N SER A 47 -9.88 -4.42 -3.72
CA SER A 47 -8.87 -5.47 -3.72
C SER A 47 -9.56 -6.78 -3.35
N ARG A 48 -9.94 -7.57 -4.35
CA ARG A 48 -10.25 -8.98 -4.15
C ARG A 48 -8.94 -9.73 -4.31
N GLN A 49 -8.23 -9.98 -3.21
CA GLN A 49 -7.31 -11.12 -3.25
C GLN A 49 -8.17 -12.38 -3.34
N PRO A 50 -8.01 -13.21 -4.40
CA PRO A 50 -8.54 -14.56 -4.33
C PRO A 50 -7.86 -15.24 -3.14
N VAL A 51 -8.68 -15.72 -2.21
CA VAL A 51 -8.22 -16.60 -1.14
C VAL A 51 -7.90 -17.92 -1.82
N ASP A 52 -6.71 -18.04 -2.40
CA ASP A 52 -6.16 -19.32 -2.79
C ASP A 52 -5.83 -20.04 -1.48
N VAL A 53 -6.72 -20.94 -1.07
CA VAL A 53 -6.46 -21.87 0.03
C VAL A 53 -5.19 -22.64 -0.33
N PRO A 54 -4.08 -22.50 0.41
CA PRO A 54 -2.88 -23.27 0.12
C PRO A 54 -3.20 -24.74 0.41
N ASN A 55 -3.37 -25.52 -0.64
CA ASN A 55 -3.39 -26.97 -0.54
C ASN A 55 -1.97 -27.41 -0.17
N LEU A 56 -1.81 -27.66 1.14
CA LEU A 56 -0.77 -28.43 1.80
C LEU A 56 0.48 -28.75 0.96
N GLY A 57 1.41 -27.80 0.92
CA GLY A 57 2.79 -28.03 0.53
C GLY A 57 3.70 -27.39 1.55
N THR A 58 4.19 -28.20 2.49
CA THR A 58 5.30 -27.94 3.42
C THR A 58 6.26 -26.85 2.92
N GLN A 59 6.16 -25.64 3.47
CA GLN A 59 7.19 -24.62 3.30
C GLN A 59 8.32 -24.95 4.28
N SER A 60 9.33 -25.64 3.76
CA SER A 60 10.59 -25.87 4.46
C SER A 60 11.34 -24.54 4.55
N ALA A 61 11.74 -24.20 5.77
CA ALA A 61 12.58 -23.05 6.08
C ALA A 61 13.90 -23.08 5.29
N GLY A 62 14.25 -21.94 4.71
CA GLY A 62 15.62 -21.50 4.40
C GLY A 62 16.48 -22.40 3.51
N THR A 63 16.51 -22.10 2.20
CA THR A 63 17.63 -22.52 1.35
C THR A 63 18.02 -21.38 0.42
N TYR A 64 19.21 -20.83 0.64
CA TYR A 64 19.90 -19.96 -0.31
C TYR A 64 20.20 -20.78 -1.57
N ASN A 65 19.99 -20.20 -2.75
CA ASN A 65 20.45 -20.80 -4.00
C ASN A 65 21.98 -20.81 -4.02
N THR A 66 22.60 -21.91 -3.61
CA THR A 66 23.97 -22.23 -4.01
C THR A 66 23.93 -22.75 -5.45
N VAL A 67 23.94 -21.81 -6.40
CA VAL A 67 24.43 -22.13 -7.75
C VAL A 67 25.95 -22.12 -7.63
N ALA A 68 26.52 -23.32 -7.46
CA ALA A 68 27.95 -23.55 -7.51
C ALA A 68 28.43 -23.34 -8.95
N THR A 69 29.01 -22.18 -9.28
CA THR A 69 30.15 -22.09 -10.21
C THR A 69 30.84 -20.72 -10.10
N ASP A 70 32.16 -20.80 -10.10
CA ASP A 70 33.18 -19.79 -10.36
C ASP A 70 33.57 -18.77 -9.26
N GLU A 71 34.88 -18.81 -9.03
CA GLU A 71 35.66 -18.19 -7.99
C GLU A 71 36.00 -16.76 -8.41
N ASP A 72 35.09 -15.81 -8.15
CA ASP A 72 35.45 -14.38 -8.27
C ASP A 72 36.10 -13.93 -6.95
N THR A 73 37.42 -14.05 -6.91
CA THR A 73 38.27 -13.58 -5.82
C THR A 73 38.25 -12.05 -5.80
N VAL A 74 37.23 -11.48 -5.15
CA VAL A 74 37.15 -10.04 -4.89
C VAL A 74 38.33 -9.65 -3.99
N THR A 75 39.25 -8.89 -4.55
CA THR A 75 40.41 -8.33 -3.84
C THR A 75 39.90 -7.29 -2.84
N GLU A 76 40.22 -7.45 -1.55
CA GLU A 76 39.93 -6.42 -0.54
C GLU A 76 40.56 -5.09 -0.97
N ALA A 77 39.72 -4.11 -1.30
CA ALA A 77 40.11 -2.71 -1.30
C ALA A 77 40.37 -2.29 0.15
N SER A 78 41.58 -2.59 0.61
CA SER A 78 42.12 -2.00 1.83
C SER A 78 42.28 -0.49 1.60
N GLU A 79 42.11 0.27 2.67
CA GLU A 79 42.62 1.65 2.84
C GLU A 79 41.76 2.83 2.34
N GLU A 80 40.45 2.81 2.58
CA GLU A 80 39.66 4.05 2.58
C GLU A 80 39.03 4.24 3.97
N SER A 81 39.74 4.95 4.85
CA SER A 81 39.18 5.49 6.10
C SER A 81 38.13 6.52 5.74
N PHE A 82 36.90 6.06 5.51
CA PHE A 82 35.74 6.93 5.66
C PHE A 82 35.81 7.45 7.10
N PRO A 83 35.86 8.77 7.36
CA PRO A 83 35.66 9.25 8.72
C PRO A 83 34.38 8.58 9.20
N ALA A 84 34.43 7.93 10.37
CA ALA A 84 33.26 7.34 11.01
C ALA A 84 32.22 8.47 11.16
N SER A 85 31.43 8.65 10.11
CA SER A 85 30.35 9.61 10.04
C SER A 85 29.33 8.92 10.87
N ASP A 86 29.26 9.32 12.15
CA ASP A 86 28.26 8.88 13.10
C ASP A 86 26.97 8.63 12.33
N ALA A 87 26.59 7.35 12.25
CA ALA A 87 25.47 6.97 11.44
C ALA A 87 24.30 7.82 11.96
N PRO A 88 23.63 8.59 11.10
CA PRO A 88 22.60 9.52 11.56
C PRO A 88 21.58 8.75 12.41
N ALA A 89 21.00 9.37 13.42
CA ALA A 89 20.24 8.69 14.50
C ALA A 89 19.14 7.70 14.02
N TRP A 90 18.72 7.76 12.76
CA TRP A 90 17.80 6.81 12.13
C TRP A 90 18.43 5.44 11.77
N ALA A 91 19.76 5.33 11.62
CA ALA A 91 20.46 4.08 11.32
C ALA A 91 20.49 3.09 12.50
N GLY A 92 20.19 3.56 13.71
CA GLY A 92 19.98 2.73 14.90
C GLY A 92 18.51 2.32 15.13
N MET A 93 17.57 2.83 14.34
CA MET A 93 16.16 2.43 14.41
C MET A 93 15.93 1.16 13.57
N ARG A 94 16.68 0.10 13.88
CA ARG A 94 16.24 -1.26 13.53
C ARG A 94 15.00 -1.56 14.40
N ASP A 95 13.88 -1.80 13.72
CA ASP A 95 12.63 -2.37 14.25
C ASP A 95 11.61 -1.45 14.97
N GLN A 96 11.53 -0.15 14.67
CA GLN A 96 10.33 0.64 15.03
C GLN A 96 9.58 1.30 13.87
N PHE A 97 10.15 1.28 12.66
CA PHE A 97 9.41 1.51 11.41
C PHE A 97 9.17 0.22 10.62
N ALA A 98 9.38 -0.94 11.25
CA ALA A 98 8.61 -2.14 10.92
C ALA A 98 7.17 -1.87 11.35
N HIS A 99 6.52 -0.98 10.61
CA HIS A 99 5.11 -0.69 10.71
C HIS A 99 4.41 -1.97 10.28
N ASP A 100 4.12 -2.84 11.25
CA ASP A 100 3.09 -3.88 11.22
C ASP A 100 2.85 -4.45 9.81
N GLN A 101 3.90 -4.96 9.16
CA GLN A 101 3.77 -5.68 7.90
C GLN A 101 3.34 -7.14 8.13
N ASP A 102 2.88 -7.45 9.35
CA ASP A 102 2.35 -8.75 9.78
C ASP A 102 0.88 -8.66 10.21
N ALA A 103 0.13 -7.74 9.61
CA ALA A 103 -1.29 -7.94 9.41
C ALA A 103 -1.53 -8.10 7.92
N VAL A 104 -1.36 -9.32 7.42
CA VAL A 104 -2.28 -9.88 6.42
C VAL A 104 -3.67 -9.97 7.08
N LYS A 105 -4.22 -8.83 7.52
CA LYS A 105 -5.66 -8.64 7.47
C LYS A 105 -5.92 -8.56 6.00
N THR A 106 -6.60 -9.59 5.48
CA THR A 106 -7.32 -9.61 4.22
C THR A 106 -8.30 -8.43 4.18
N SER A 107 -7.76 -7.22 4.12
CA SER A 107 -8.47 -5.97 4.14
C SER A 107 -8.89 -5.81 2.71
N ASN A 108 -10.04 -6.42 2.40
CA ASN A 108 -10.94 -6.07 1.32
C ASN A 108 -11.07 -4.54 1.26
N GLY A 109 -10.08 -3.90 0.65
CA GLY A 109 -9.84 -2.48 0.73
C GLY A 109 -10.22 -1.82 -0.58
N LEU A 110 -10.94 -0.71 -0.46
CA LEU A 110 -11.28 0.13 -1.60
C LEU A 110 -10.08 1.03 -1.95
N PHE A 111 -9.72 1.04 -3.23
CA PHE A 111 -8.69 1.91 -3.79
C PHE A 111 -9.25 2.66 -4.99
N PHE A 112 -8.66 3.80 -5.30
CA PHE A 112 -9.02 4.64 -6.43
C PHE A 112 -8.02 4.42 -7.58
N VAL A 113 -8.53 4.39 -8.80
CA VAL A 113 -7.74 4.33 -10.03
C VAL A 113 -8.08 5.55 -10.88
N SER A 114 -7.09 6.39 -11.16
CA SER A 114 -7.23 7.55 -12.04
C SER A 114 -7.54 7.10 -13.48
N ASP A 115 -8.51 7.75 -14.13
CA ASP A 115 -8.80 7.49 -15.55
C ASP A 115 -7.76 8.14 -16.48
N GLU A 116 -6.97 9.12 -16.00
CA GLU A 116 -5.97 9.85 -16.81
C GLU A 116 -4.71 9.01 -17.05
N ASP A 117 -4.04 8.58 -15.97
CA ASP A 117 -2.76 7.87 -16.04
C ASP A 117 -2.83 6.41 -15.58
N GLY A 118 -3.98 5.95 -15.09
CA GLY A 118 -4.10 4.66 -14.42
C GLY A 118 -3.47 4.61 -13.02
N SER A 119 -3.01 5.75 -12.50
CA SER A 119 -2.42 5.86 -11.16
C SER A 119 -3.37 5.34 -10.07
N ILE A 120 -2.82 4.59 -9.12
CA ILE A 120 -3.57 3.97 -8.03
C ILE A 120 -3.32 4.74 -6.73
N CYS A 121 -4.39 5.05 -6.00
CA CYS A 121 -4.31 5.67 -4.68
C CYS A 121 -5.20 4.93 -3.69
N GLY A 122 -4.71 4.74 -2.46
CA GLY A 122 -5.55 4.25 -1.37
C GLY A 122 -6.63 5.28 -1.01
N LEU A 123 -7.84 4.81 -0.73
CA LEU A 123 -8.88 5.66 -0.15
C LEU A 123 -8.74 5.67 1.37
N CYS A 124 -8.89 6.84 1.97
CA CYS A 124 -8.85 7.02 3.42
C CYS A 124 -9.93 8.02 3.89
N VAL A 125 -10.25 7.93 5.19
CA VAL A 125 -11.20 8.84 5.84
C VAL A 125 -10.67 10.28 5.78
N GLY A 126 -11.56 11.24 5.54
CA GLY A 126 -11.21 12.65 5.43
C GLY A 126 -10.87 13.12 4.00
N MET A 127 -10.71 12.20 3.04
CA MET A 127 -10.50 12.58 1.66
C MET A 127 -11.72 13.28 1.08
N LYS A 128 -11.47 14.33 0.30
CA LYS A 128 -12.51 15.10 -0.37
C LYS A 128 -12.81 14.48 -1.73
N VAL A 129 -14.07 14.13 -1.95
CA VAL A 129 -14.54 13.43 -3.15
C VAL A 129 -15.80 14.08 -3.69
N ARG A 130 -16.06 13.91 -4.99
CA ARG A 130 -17.37 14.21 -5.57
C ARG A 130 -17.84 13.09 -6.47
N SER A 131 -19.10 12.70 -6.34
CA SER A 131 -19.76 11.75 -7.24
C SER A 131 -20.32 12.49 -8.45
N LYS A 132 -20.19 11.89 -9.63
CA LYS A 132 -20.82 12.40 -10.85
C LYS A 132 -22.30 12.04 -10.89
#